data_AF-A0A968XFU2-F1
#
_entry.id   AF-A0A968XFU2-F1
#
_cell.length_a   1.000
_cell.length_b   1.000
_cell.length_c   1.000
_cell.angle_alpha   90.00
_cell.angle_beta   90.00
_cell.angle_gamma   90.00
#
_symmetry.space_group_name_H-M   'P 1'
#
loop_
_entity.id
_entity.type
_entity.pdbx_description
1 polymer ?
#
loop_
_entity_poly.entity_id
_entity_poly.type
_entity_poly.pdbx_seq_one_letter_code
_entity_poly.pdbx_strand_id
1 'polypeptide(L)'
;MKMTLHLSALLLLLSPQAGLAASPSNDASMHNAAFEAGTQWGVSPQTVNERLICAGVWDRWDYAVASAADPVFTKALRRELSSAHAKKRKIFWTRKARRTDDAEDDPALFKRDQAKAEEKADDIYAAYINNEQRGMEKFMEWLGICK
;
A
#
# COMPACT_ATOMS: atom_id res chain seq x y z
N MET A 1 32.63 -65.97 18.95
CA MET A 1 32.63 -64.52 19.24
C MET A 1 31.36 -63.94 18.66
N LYS A 2 30.46 -63.39 19.49
CA LYS A 2 29.10 -62.94 19.10
C LYS A 2 29.10 -61.44 18.82
N MET A 3 28.56 -61.07 17.67
CA MET A 3 28.36 -59.71 17.17
C MET A 3 27.10 -59.06 17.77
N THR A 4 27.12 -57.74 17.75
CA THR A 4 26.36 -56.74 18.50
C THR A 4 24.94 -56.42 18.01
N LEU A 5 24.10 -55.99 18.98
CA LEU A 5 23.05 -54.94 19.03
C LEU A 5 22.10 -54.70 17.84
N HIS A 6 20.83 -54.37 18.16
CA HIS A 6 20.27 -53.02 17.95
C HIS A 6 18.95 -52.82 18.75
N LEU A 7 18.95 -51.86 19.69
CA LEU A 7 17.74 -51.20 20.20
C LEU A 7 17.47 -49.98 19.32
N SER A 8 16.28 -49.89 18.72
CA SER A 8 15.81 -48.71 18.00
C SER A 8 15.13 -47.75 18.99
N ALA A 9 15.72 -46.59 19.21
CA ALA A 9 15.09 -45.46 19.89
C ALA A 9 14.36 -44.60 18.86
N LEU A 10 13.04 -44.51 18.97
CA LEU A 10 12.18 -43.67 18.15
C LEU A 10 12.14 -42.26 18.74
N LEU A 11 12.83 -41.31 18.11
CA LEU A 11 12.77 -39.88 18.46
C LEU A 11 11.50 -39.25 17.86
N LEU A 12 10.54 -38.93 18.70
CA LEU A 12 9.42 -38.03 18.38
C LEU A 12 9.95 -36.60 18.27
N LEU A 13 10.13 -36.11 17.04
CA LEU A 13 10.42 -34.71 16.76
C LEU A 13 9.14 -33.89 16.93
N LEU A 14 9.07 -33.16 18.05
CA LEU A 14 8.11 -32.09 18.26
C LEU A 14 8.56 -30.89 17.40
N SER A 15 7.93 -30.67 16.24
CA SER A 15 8.16 -29.46 15.46
C SER A 15 7.51 -28.26 16.17
N PRO A 16 8.22 -27.14 16.41
CA PRO A 16 7.58 -25.90 16.79
C PRO A 16 6.72 -25.45 15.61
N GLN A 17 5.44 -25.22 15.85
CA GLN A 17 4.59 -24.50 14.91
C GLN A 17 5.16 -23.08 14.78
N ALA A 18 5.92 -22.85 13.72
CA ALA A 18 6.21 -21.51 13.25
C ALA A 18 4.85 -20.87 12.96
N GLY A 19 4.37 -20.03 13.88
CA GLY A 19 3.27 -19.12 13.58
C GLY A 19 3.65 -18.38 12.30
N LEU A 20 2.76 -18.44 11.30
CA LEU A 20 2.91 -17.70 10.04
C LEU A 20 3.29 -16.26 10.38
N ALA A 21 4.57 -15.93 10.24
CA ALA A 21 5.02 -14.56 10.35
C ALA A 21 4.28 -13.78 9.26
N ALA A 22 3.48 -12.80 9.66
CA ALA A 22 2.84 -11.90 8.72
C ALA A 22 3.94 -11.33 7.83
N SER A 23 3.78 -11.45 6.50
CA SER A 23 4.62 -10.68 5.59
C SER A 23 4.46 -9.20 5.94
N PRO A 24 5.52 -8.36 5.89
CA PRO A 24 5.41 -6.93 6.21
C PRO A 24 4.29 -6.21 5.44
N SER A 25 3.83 -6.76 4.30
CA SER A 25 2.66 -6.26 3.55
C SER A 25 1.31 -6.49 4.23
N ASN A 26 1.20 -7.37 5.24
CA ASN A 26 -0.03 -7.73 5.94
C ASN A 26 -0.08 -7.24 7.40
N ASP A 27 0.83 -6.36 7.83
CA ASP A 27 0.77 -5.76 9.17
C ASP A 27 -0.07 -4.48 9.15
N ALA A 28 -1.37 -4.60 9.49
CA ALA A 28 -2.28 -3.47 9.54
C ALA A 28 -1.85 -2.39 10.55
N SER A 29 -1.18 -2.75 11.65
CA SER A 29 -0.71 -1.79 12.65
C SER A 29 0.38 -0.89 12.08
N MET A 30 1.35 -1.48 11.38
CA MET A 30 2.41 -0.73 10.70
C MET A 30 1.84 0.19 9.61
N HIS A 31 0.87 -0.29 8.82
CA HIS A 31 0.21 0.52 7.79
C HIS A 31 -0.52 1.71 8.41
N ASN A 32 -1.30 1.47 9.47
CA ASN A 32 -2.04 2.51 10.18
C ASN A 32 -1.12 3.57 10.81
N ALA A 33 0.02 3.15 11.38
CA ALA A 33 1.00 4.05 11.99
C ALA A 33 1.71 4.92 10.95
N ALA A 34 2.17 4.33 9.84
CA ALA A 34 2.84 5.07 8.77
C ALA A 34 1.87 6.05 8.08
N PHE A 35 0.61 5.65 7.87
CA PHE A 35 -0.42 6.55 7.36
C PHE A 35 -0.64 7.75 8.29
N GLU A 36 -0.81 7.51 9.59
CA GLU A 36 -0.98 8.58 10.58
C GLU A 36 0.21 9.53 10.60
N ALA A 37 1.44 9.00 10.56
CA ALA A 37 2.64 9.82 10.45
C ALA A 37 2.59 10.73 9.21
N GLY A 38 2.20 10.20 8.04
CA GLY A 38 2.02 11.00 6.83
C GLY A 38 0.98 12.11 6.98
N THR A 39 -0.11 11.89 7.71
CA THR A 39 -1.13 12.94 7.94
C THR A 39 -0.62 14.11 8.78
N GLN A 40 0.45 13.93 9.55
CA GLN A 40 1.03 14.95 10.42
C GLN A 40 2.01 15.88 9.70
N TRP A 41 2.38 15.60 8.45
CA TRP A 41 3.29 16.45 7.67
C TRP A 41 2.71 17.84 7.37
N GLY A 42 1.39 18.02 7.45
CA GLY A 42 0.74 19.33 7.28
C GLY A 42 0.82 19.91 5.86
N VAL A 43 1.29 19.14 4.89
CA VAL A 43 1.36 19.52 3.47
C VAL A 43 0.19 18.94 2.70
N SER A 44 -0.21 19.61 1.62
CA SER A 44 -1.22 19.09 0.71
C SER A 44 -0.82 19.31 -0.75
N PRO A 45 -1.27 18.46 -1.69
CA PRO A 45 -1.02 18.62 -3.13
C PRO A 45 -1.46 19.98 -3.68
N GLN A 46 -0.50 20.72 -4.26
CA GLN A 46 -0.71 22.07 -4.79
C GLN A 46 -0.89 22.09 -6.30
N THR A 47 -0.20 21.23 -7.04
CA THR A 47 -0.19 21.22 -8.51
C THR A 47 -1.16 20.18 -9.10
N VAL A 48 -1.48 20.34 -10.40
CA VAL A 48 -2.25 19.33 -11.16
C VAL A 48 -1.57 17.95 -11.05
N ASN A 49 -0.26 17.90 -11.30
CA ASN A 49 0.51 16.67 -11.25
C ASN A 49 0.51 16.00 -9.86
N GLU A 50 0.73 16.74 -8.78
CA GLU A 50 0.68 16.18 -7.41
C GLU A 50 -0.71 15.64 -7.07
N ARG A 51 -1.77 16.33 -7.49
CA ARG A 51 -3.15 15.87 -7.28
C ARG A 51 -3.40 14.59 -8.08
N LEU A 52 -2.92 14.50 -9.32
CA LEU A 52 -3.03 13.28 -10.13
C LEU A 52 -2.22 12.13 -9.53
N ILE A 53 -1.02 12.38 -8.98
CA ILE A 53 -0.24 11.38 -8.26
C ILE A 53 -1.04 10.85 -7.07
N CYS A 54 -1.65 11.74 -6.28
CA CYS A 54 -2.52 11.32 -5.19
C CYS A 54 -3.71 10.48 -5.66
N ALA A 55 -4.33 10.83 -6.78
CA ALA A 55 -5.39 10.01 -7.35
C ALA A 55 -4.87 8.61 -7.73
N GLY A 56 -3.69 8.53 -8.35
CA GLY A 56 -3.03 7.29 -8.72
C GLY A 56 -2.69 6.41 -7.51
N VAL A 57 -2.03 6.96 -6.48
CA VAL A 57 -1.65 6.22 -5.27
C VAL A 57 -2.89 5.64 -4.56
N TRP A 58 -3.98 6.41 -4.43
CA TRP A 58 -5.24 5.90 -3.87
C TRP A 58 -5.88 4.81 -4.74
N ASP A 59 -5.72 4.86 -6.06
CA ASP A 59 -6.20 3.79 -6.96
C ASP A 59 -5.44 2.48 -6.75
N ARG A 60 -4.11 2.56 -6.63
CA ARG A 60 -3.27 1.38 -6.36
C ARG A 60 -3.54 0.81 -4.97
N TRP A 61 -3.84 1.66 -3.98
CA TRP A 61 -4.25 1.20 -2.66
C TRP A 61 -5.62 0.51 -2.66
N ASP A 62 -6.59 1.02 -3.42
CA ASP A 62 -7.87 0.34 -3.61
C ASP A 62 -7.65 -1.08 -4.16
N TYR A 63 -6.81 -1.20 -5.20
CA TYR A 63 -6.45 -2.50 -5.75
C TYR A 63 -5.78 -3.40 -4.70
N ALA A 64 -4.81 -2.89 -3.94
CA ALA A 64 -4.12 -3.66 -2.90
C ALA A 64 -5.08 -4.20 -1.84
N VAL A 65 -6.00 -3.37 -1.34
CA VAL A 65 -6.98 -3.77 -0.31
C VAL A 65 -8.05 -4.70 -0.89
N ALA A 66 -8.54 -4.44 -2.10
CA ALA A 66 -9.57 -5.23 -2.74
C ALA A 66 -9.08 -6.63 -3.17
N SER A 67 -7.78 -6.75 -3.49
CA SER A 67 -7.13 -8.02 -3.85
C SER A 67 -6.47 -8.73 -2.66
N ALA A 68 -6.46 -8.12 -1.47
CA ALA A 68 -5.86 -8.71 -0.29
C ALA A 68 -6.53 -10.05 0.07
N ALA A 69 -5.72 -11.10 0.15
CA ALA A 69 -6.18 -12.44 0.51
C ALA A 69 -6.50 -12.60 2.02
N ASP A 70 -6.09 -11.63 2.86
CA ASP A 70 -6.24 -11.67 4.31
C ASP A 70 -7.38 -10.74 4.80
N PRO A 71 -8.54 -11.29 5.19
CA PRO A 71 -9.64 -10.52 5.75
C PRO A 71 -9.33 -9.92 7.13
N VAL A 72 -8.37 -10.48 7.88
CA VAL A 72 -7.96 -9.96 9.19
C VAL A 72 -7.21 -8.65 9.00
N PHE A 73 -6.24 -8.63 8.09
CA PHE A 73 -5.54 -7.41 7.68
C PHE A 73 -6.53 -6.30 7.30
N THR A 74 -7.42 -6.57 6.34
CA THR A 74 -8.35 -5.54 5.83
C THR A 74 -9.34 -5.02 6.88
N LYS A 75 -9.77 -5.87 7.84
CA LYS A 75 -10.62 -5.46 8.95
C LYS A 75 -9.90 -4.65 10.03
N ALA A 76 -8.59 -4.85 10.17
CA ALA A 76 -7.76 -4.15 11.16
C ALA A 76 -7.24 -2.79 10.65
N LEU A 77 -7.37 -2.49 9.35
CA LEU A 77 -7.07 -1.18 8.79
C LEU A 77 -8.01 -0.10 9.34
N ARG A 78 -7.48 1.12 9.46
CA ARG A 78 -8.31 2.31 9.71
C ARG A 78 -9.35 2.48 8.62
N ARG A 79 -10.48 3.09 8.99
CA ARG A 79 -11.58 3.36 8.04
C ARG A 79 -11.11 4.17 6.82
N GLU A 80 -10.20 5.12 7.03
CA GLU A 80 -9.59 5.94 5.96
C GLU A 80 -8.76 5.10 4.97
N LEU A 81 -8.26 3.94 5.38
CA LEU A 81 -7.51 3.02 4.53
C LEU A 81 -8.40 1.93 3.90
N SER A 82 -9.73 1.98 4.07
CA SER A 82 -10.62 1.05 3.39
C SER A 82 -10.65 1.26 1.87
N SER A 83 -10.89 0.18 1.11
CA SER A 83 -11.11 0.23 -0.34
C SER A 83 -12.20 1.25 -0.73
N ALA A 84 -13.30 1.30 0.01
CA ALA A 84 -14.36 2.28 -0.23
C ALA A 84 -13.91 3.73 -0.06
N HIS A 85 -13.01 4.02 0.89
CA HIS A 85 -12.43 5.34 1.06
C HIS A 85 -11.42 5.65 -0.06
N ALA A 86 -10.59 4.68 -0.43
CA ALA A 86 -9.62 4.79 -1.51
C ALA A 86 -10.27 5.21 -2.84
N LYS A 87 -11.37 4.56 -3.22
CA LYS A 87 -12.19 4.95 -4.40
C LYS A 87 -12.67 6.40 -4.34
N LYS A 88 -13.13 6.85 -3.17
CA LYS A 88 -13.58 8.24 -2.97
C LYS A 88 -12.43 9.23 -3.10
N ARG A 89 -11.26 8.91 -2.55
CA ARG A 89 -10.07 9.76 -2.63
C ARG A 89 -9.50 9.85 -4.04
N LYS A 90 -9.46 8.75 -4.79
CA LYS A 90 -9.15 8.75 -6.23
C LYS A 90 -10.01 9.79 -6.96
N ILE A 91 -11.34 9.67 -6.84
CA ILE A 91 -12.29 10.57 -7.50
C ILE A 91 -12.11 12.02 -7.04
N PHE A 92 -11.95 12.25 -5.75
CA PHE A 92 -11.74 13.58 -5.18
C PHE A 92 -10.54 14.28 -5.82
N TRP A 93 -9.40 13.61 -5.86
CA TRP A 93 -8.18 14.18 -6.40
C TRP A 93 -8.21 14.36 -7.91
N THR A 94 -8.77 13.41 -8.67
CA THR A 94 -8.97 13.59 -10.11
C THR A 94 -9.84 14.82 -10.41
N ARG A 95 -10.93 15.03 -9.64
CA ARG A 95 -11.78 16.21 -9.80
C ARG A 95 -11.08 17.50 -9.41
N LYS A 96 -10.28 17.48 -8.34
CA LYS A 96 -9.52 18.66 -7.90
C LYS A 96 -8.40 19.01 -8.89
N ALA A 97 -7.78 18.02 -9.51
CA ALA A 97 -6.81 18.23 -10.58
C ALA A 97 -7.45 18.89 -11.80
N ARG A 98 -8.62 18.40 -12.23
CA ARG A 98 -9.37 18.96 -13.38
C ARG A 98 -9.75 20.41 -13.20
N ARG A 99 -10.24 20.80 -12.00
CA ARG A 99 -10.65 22.19 -11.70
C ARG A 99 -9.49 23.16 -11.47
N THR A 100 -8.30 22.86 -11.96
CA THR A 100 -7.19 23.80 -11.92
C THR A 100 -7.20 24.54 -13.25
N ASP A 101 -7.11 25.87 -13.22
CA ASP A 101 -7.31 26.73 -14.41
C ASP A 101 -6.58 26.22 -15.66
N ASP A 102 -5.31 25.81 -15.56
CA ASP A 102 -4.52 25.29 -16.69
C ASP A 102 -5.00 23.93 -17.27
N ALA A 103 -5.71 23.13 -16.49
CA ALA A 103 -6.13 21.78 -16.85
C ALA A 103 -7.48 21.72 -17.58
N GLU A 104 -8.35 22.71 -17.40
CA GLU A 104 -9.63 22.80 -18.11
C GLU A 104 -9.42 23.25 -19.56
N ASP A 105 -8.42 24.09 -19.79
CA ASP A 105 -8.16 24.73 -21.08
C ASP A 105 -7.37 23.86 -22.06
N ASP A 106 -6.59 22.88 -21.59
CA ASP A 106 -5.83 21.95 -22.44
C ASP A 106 -6.03 20.47 -22.05
N PRO A 107 -6.99 19.77 -22.70
CA PRO A 107 -7.24 18.35 -22.46
C PRO A 107 -6.05 17.43 -22.79
N ALA A 108 -5.20 17.80 -23.75
CA ALA A 108 -4.05 16.99 -24.16
C ALA A 108 -2.94 17.07 -23.12
N LEU A 109 -2.68 18.28 -22.61
CA LEU A 109 -1.79 18.53 -21.48
C LEU A 109 -2.25 17.75 -20.25
N PHE A 110 -3.53 17.82 -19.88
CA PHE A 110 -4.08 17.07 -18.75
C PHE A 110 -3.86 15.57 -18.90
N LYS A 111 -4.12 15.00 -20.09
CA LYS A 111 -3.91 13.56 -20.34
C LYS A 111 -2.44 13.16 -20.21
N ARG A 112 -1.51 14.00 -20.68
CA ARG A 112 -0.07 13.77 -20.55
C ARG A 112 0.35 13.78 -19.08
N ASP A 113 -0.14 14.74 -18.30
CA ASP A 113 0.19 14.85 -16.89
C ASP A 113 -0.46 13.71 -16.08
N GLN A 114 -1.65 13.25 -16.48
CA GLN A 114 -2.26 12.03 -15.95
C GLN A 114 -1.38 10.80 -16.18
N ALA A 115 -0.87 10.60 -17.40
CA ALA A 115 -0.02 9.45 -17.70
C ALA A 115 1.27 9.45 -16.86
N LYS A 116 1.92 10.62 -16.71
CA LYS A 116 3.12 10.76 -15.86
C LYS A 116 2.83 10.50 -14.39
N ALA A 117 1.67 10.97 -13.90
CA ALA A 117 1.26 10.74 -12.53
C ALA A 117 0.92 9.25 -12.27
N GLU A 118 0.33 8.56 -13.26
CA GLU A 118 0.07 7.13 -13.21
C GLU A 118 1.37 6.32 -13.18
N GLU A 119 2.34 6.65 -14.04
CA GLU A 119 3.70 6.06 -14.00
C GLU A 119 4.35 6.25 -12.62
N LYS A 120 4.29 7.46 -12.06
CA LYS A 120 4.83 7.71 -10.73
C LYS A 120 4.12 6.92 -9.64
N ALA A 121 2.79 6.79 -9.72
CA ALA A 121 2.03 6.00 -8.76
C ALA A 121 2.38 4.50 -8.87
N ASP A 122 2.65 4.00 -10.08
CA ASP A 122 3.12 2.65 -10.32
C ASP A 122 4.51 2.40 -9.72
N ASP A 123 5.45 3.35 -9.84
CA ASP A 123 6.77 3.24 -9.18
C ASP A 123 6.64 3.13 -7.65
N ILE A 124 5.81 3.97 -7.03
CA ILE A 124 5.62 3.96 -5.57
C ILE A 124 4.94 2.65 -5.15
N TYR A 125 3.95 2.19 -5.92
CA TYR A 125 3.27 0.94 -5.65
C TYR A 125 4.17 -0.29 -5.86
N ALA A 126 5.02 -0.29 -6.89
CA ALA A 126 6.01 -1.32 -7.14
C ALA A 126 6.95 -1.49 -5.95
N ALA A 127 7.47 -0.37 -5.42
CA ALA A 127 8.31 -0.40 -4.22
C ALA A 127 7.59 -0.99 -2.99
N TYR A 128 6.28 -0.72 -2.86
CA TYR A 128 5.44 -1.30 -1.80
C TYR A 128 5.29 -2.83 -1.96
N ILE A 129 4.85 -3.31 -3.13
CA ILE A 129 4.59 -4.74 -3.34
C ILE A 129 5.87 -5.59 -3.35
N ASN A 130 6.99 -5.00 -3.78
CA ASN A 130 8.29 -5.67 -3.82
C ASN A 130 9.00 -5.68 -2.45
N ASN A 131 8.38 -5.10 -1.42
CA ASN A 131 8.98 -4.92 -0.09
C ASN A 131 10.35 -4.24 -0.14
N GLU A 132 10.49 -3.25 -1.02
CA GLU A 132 11.73 -2.46 -1.09
C GLU A 132 11.95 -1.70 0.23
N GLN A 133 13.20 -1.27 0.45
CA GLN A 133 13.54 -0.53 1.65
C GLN A 133 12.66 0.73 1.80
N ARG A 134 11.89 0.78 2.91
CA ARG A 134 10.89 1.82 3.20
C ARG A 134 9.73 1.92 2.19
N GLY A 135 9.50 0.90 1.36
CA GLY A 135 8.42 0.89 0.36
C GLY A 135 7.03 1.06 0.98
N MET A 136 6.72 0.26 2.00
CA MET A 136 5.46 0.38 2.76
C MET A 136 5.33 1.74 3.45
N GLU A 137 6.37 2.18 4.17
CA GLU A 137 6.35 3.47 4.86
C GLU A 137 6.06 4.62 3.89
N LYS A 138 6.80 4.69 2.78
CA LYS A 138 6.64 5.76 1.78
C LYS A 138 5.27 5.70 1.11
N PHE A 139 4.77 4.52 0.79
CA PHE A 139 3.45 4.38 0.17
C PHE A 139 2.33 4.83 1.12
N MET A 140 2.40 4.42 2.40
CA MET A 140 1.46 4.89 3.43
C MET A 140 1.59 6.39 3.73
N GLU A 141 2.80 6.93 3.72
CA GLU A 141 3.06 8.37 3.88
C GLU A 141 2.41 9.17 2.76
N TRP A 142 2.54 8.72 1.50
CA TRP A 142 1.83 9.30 0.35
C TRP A 142 0.32 9.28 0.57
N LEU A 143 -0.27 8.17 1.00
CA LEU A 143 -1.70 8.10 1.30
C LEU A 143 -2.09 9.10 2.41
N GLY A 144 -1.25 9.25 3.44
CA GLY A 144 -1.43 10.19 4.54
C GLY A 144 -1.42 11.65 4.07
N ILE A 145 -0.46 12.03 3.24
CA ILE A 145 -0.37 13.37 2.62
C ILE A 145 -1.57 13.61 1.69
N CYS A 146 -2.04 12.56 1.01
CA CYS A 146 -3.16 12.59 0.08
C CYS A 146 -4.53 12.38 0.76
N LYS A 147 -4.66 12.50 2.09
CA LYS A 147 -5.89 12.22 2.85
C LYS A 147 -7.04 13.20 2.58
#